data_AF-A0A7X5N2U2-F1
#
_entry.id   AF-A0A7X5N2U2-F1
#
_cell.length_a   1.000
_cell.length_b   1.000
_cell.length_c   1.000
_cell.angle_alpha   90.00
_cell.angle_beta   90.00
_cell.angle_gamma   90.00
#
_symmetry.space_group_name_H-M   'P 1'
#
loop_
_entity.id
_entity.type
_entity.pdbx_description
1 polymer ?
#
loop_
_entity_poly.entity_id
_entity_poly.type
_entity_poly.pdbx_seq_one_letter_code
_entity_poly.pdbx_strand_id
1 'polypeptide(L)'
;REAGFQRCGITGIELGEDEAHLRSWLEEGLYGTMHWMAQHGDKRSRPQELVPGTLRVLSVGMDYGRKDDTEAWNTLHDGRRAYVARYALGRDYHKLMRNRLQKLAERIQGEVGAFGYRVFVDSAPVLERALARNAGLGWIGKHTCLIDRNGGSWFFLGEIYLDLPLPIDTPATAHCGTCTRCID
;
A
#
# COMPACT_ATOMS: atom_id res chain seq x y z
N ARG A 1 7.55 9.77 11.40
CA ARG A 1 8.97 9.75 10.96
C ARG A 1 9.84 8.84 11.83
N GLU A 2 9.83 8.95 13.16
CA GLU A 2 10.61 8.07 14.05
C GLU A 2 10.31 6.57 13.90
N ALA A 3 9.06 6.20 13.58
CA ALA A 3 8.67 4.82 13.29
C ALA A 3 9.27 4.27 11.98
N GLY A 4 10.03 5.08 11.24
CA GLY A 4 10.74 4.67 10.03
C GLY A 4 9.92 4.76 8.74
N PHE A 5 8.73 5.38 8.79
CA PHE A 5 7.88 5.66 7.63
C PHE A 5 8.07 7.10 7.15
N GLN A 6 8.25 7.26 5.84
CA GLN A 6 8.38 8.55 5.16
C GLN A 6 7.02 9.16 4.83
N ARG A 7 5.99 8.32 4.70
CA ARG A 7 4.61 8.71 4.41
C ARG A 7 3.69 8.17 5.49
N CYS A 8 2.66 8.94 5.82
CA CYS A 8 1.60 8.57 6.75
C CYS A 8 0.37 9.40 6.38
N GLY A 9 -0.80 8.79 6.37
CA GLY A 9 -2.07 9.46 6.18
C GLY A 9 -3.21 8.62 6.70
N ILE A 10 -4.36 9.24 6.93
CA ILE A 10 -5.54 8.62 7.51
C ILE A 10 -6.69 8.77 6.52
N THR A 11 -7.44 7.69 6.32
CA THR A 11 -8.65 7.70 5.50
C THR A 11 -9.82 7.06 6.24
N GLY A 12 -11.01 7.22 5.66
CA GLY A 12 -12.20 6.48 6.05
C GLY A 12 -12.11 5.01 5.65
N ILE A 13 -13.26 4.41 5.37
CA ILE A 13 -13.37 2.99 4.98
C ILE A 13 -14.11 2.81 3.65
N GLU A 14 -14.44 3.92 2.99
CA GLU A 14 -15.25 3.96 1.78
C GLU A 14 -14.39 3.58 0.56
N LEU A 15 -14.69 2.41 0.00
CA LEU A 15 -14.00 1.83 -1.16
C LEU A 15 -14.98 1.39 -2.26
N GLY A 16 -16.16 2.03 -2.36
CA GLY A 16 -17.24 1.59 -3.26
C GLY A 16 -16.84 1.55 -4.74
N GLU A 17 -16.13 2.57 -5.22
CA GLU A 17 -15.63 2.60 -6.61
C GLU A 17 -14.57 1.51 -6.85
N ASP A 18 -13.68 1.29 -5.88
CA ASP A 18 -12.64 0.27 -5.96
C ASP A 18 -13.22 -1.16 -5.85
N GLU A 19 -14.29 -1.36 -5.08
CA GLU A 19 -15.07 -2.61 -5.04
C GLU A 19 -15.67 -2.92 -6.40
N ALA A 20 -16.35 -1.94 -7.01
CA ALA A 20 -16.96 -2.10 -8.33
C ALA A 20 -15.91 -2.40 -9.40
N HIS A 21 -14.79 -1.68 -9.37
CA HIS A 21 -13.66 -1.94 -10.28
C HIS A 21 -13.07 -3.34 -10.09
N LEU A 22 -12.83 -3.75 -8.84
CA LEU A 22 -12.31 -5.09 -8.54
C LEU A 22 -13.24 -6.19 -9.05
N ARG A 23 -14.55 -6.06 -8.82
CA ARG A 23 -15.54 -7.05 -9.31
C ARG A 23 -15.52 -7.17 -10.84
N SER A 24 -15.56 -6.04 -11.57
CA SER A 24 -15.44 -6.05 -13.04
C SER A 24 -14.15 -6.76 -13.48
N TRP A 25 -13.02 -6.38 -12.88
CA TRP A 25 -11.72 -6.95 -13.22
C TRP A 25 -11.63 -8.47 -12.93
N LEU A 26 -12.29 -8.95 -11.88
CA LEU A 26 -12.41 -10.38 -11.57
C LEU A 26 -13.34 -11.11 -12.56
N GLU A 27 -14.49 -10.53 -12.90
CA GLU A 27 -15.44 -11.08 -13.87
C GLU A 27 -14.83 -11.23 -15.26
N GLU A 28 -13.99 -10.27 -15.66
CA GLU A 28 -13.23 -10.29 -16.91
C GLU A 28 -12.03 -11.26 -16.90
N GLY A 29 -11.72 -11.90 -15.76
CA GLY A 29 -10.62 -12.86 -15.67
C GLY A 29 -9.23 -12.23 -15.72
N LEU A 30 -9.11 -10.94 -15.43
CA LEU A 30 -7.88 -10.16 -15.62
C LEU A 30 -6.81 -10.39 -14.53
N TYR A 31 -7.00 -11.37 -13.66
CA TYR A 31 -6.09 -11.72 -12.56
C TYR A 31 -5.03 -12.76 -12.90
N GLY A 32 -5.03 -13.32 -14.11
CA GLY A 32 -4.04 -14.32 -14.53
C GLY A 32 -3.95 -15.49 -13.54
N THR A 33 -2.77 -15.72 -12.96
CA THR A 33 -2.56 -16.78 -11.95
C THR A 33 -2.85 -16.35 -10.51
N MET A 34 -3.30 -15.11 -10.28
CA MET A 34 -3.54 -14.56 -8.95
C MET A 34 -4.87 -15.02 -8.35
N HIS A 35 -5.09 -16.33 -8.25
CA HIS A 35 -6.38 -16.89 -7.80
C HIS A 35 -6.83 -16.39 -6.42
N TRP A 36 -5.90 -15.99 -5.55
CA TRP A 36 -6.21 -15.38 -4.25
C TRP A 36 -6.95 -14.03 -4.35
N MET A 37 -6.92 -13.37 -5.51
CA MET A 37 -7.68 -12.14 -5.74
C MET A 37 -9.19 -12.39 -5.81
N ALA A 38 -9.60 -13.58 -6.30
CA ALA A 38 -11.00 -13.99 -6.36
C ALA A 38 -11.49 -14.67 -5.05
N GLN A 39 -10.57 -14.92 -4.11
CA GLN A 39 -10.91 -15.50 -2.81
C GLN A 39 -11.47 -14.43 -1.86
N HIS A 40 -12.20 -14.87 -0.84
CA HIS A 40 -12.71 -14.04 0.25
C HIS A 40 -13.80 -13.01 -0.11
N GLY A 41 -14.35 -13.05 -1.32
CA GLY A 41 -15.46 -12.19 -1.74
C GLY A 41 -15.11 -10.70 -1.58
N ASP A 42 -16.02 -9.93 -0.97
CA ASP A 42 -15.87 -8.47 -0.84
C ASP A 42 -15.03 -8.03 0.37
N LYS A 43 -14.44 -8.96 1.14
CA LYS A 43 -13.64 -8.60 2.33
C LYS A 43 -12.50 -7.64 2.03
N ARG A 44 -11.98 -7.65 0.80
CA ARG A 44 -10.87 -6.78 0.36
C ARG A 44 -11.26 -5.30 0.31
N SER A 45 -12.51 -5.02 -0.05
CA SER A 45 -13.07 -3.67 -0.17
C SER A 45 -13.91 -3.25 1.03
N ARG A 46 -14.13 -4.14 2.01
CA ARG A 46 -15.00 -3.88 3.17
C ARG A 46 -14.24 -4.00 4.49
N PRO A 47 -13.61 -2.91 4.97
CA PRO A 47 -12.80 -2.94 6.18
C PRO A 47 -13.51 -3.51 7.41
N GLN A 48 -14.81 -3.23 7.57
CA GLN A 48 -15.61 -3.73 8.69
C GLN A 48 -15.88 -5.24 8.64
N GLU A 49 -15.93 -5.85 7.46
CA GLU A 49 -16.06 -7.31 7.32
C GLU A 49 -14.72 -8.03 7.59
N LEU A 50 -13.60 -7.35 7.31
CA LEU A 50 -12.27 -7.88 7.57
C LEU A 50 -11.88 -7.74 9.05
N VAL A 51 -12.20 -6.58 9.65
CA VAL A 51 -11.94 -6.25 11.05
C VAL A 51 -13.16 -5.48 11.59
N PRO A 52 -14.06 -6.17 12.32
CA PRO A 52 -15.24 -5.54 12.91
C PRO A 52 -14.86 -4.34 13.79
N GLY A 53 -15.64 -3.26 13.70
CA GLY A 53 -15.41 -2.03 14.45
C GLY A 53 -14.44 -1.04 13.80
N THR A 54 -13.84 -1.36 12.65
CA THR A 54 -12.97 -0.41 11.93
C THR A 54 -13.73 0.86 11.55
N LEU A 55 -13.21 2.00 12.01
CA LEU A 55 -13.72 3.35 11.67
C LEU A 55 -12.80 4.07 10.68
N ARG A 56 -11.48 3.82 10.79
CA ARG A 56 -10.45 4.51 10.00
C ARG A 56 -9.35 3.55 9.59
N VAL A 57 -8.61 3.95 8.57
CA VAL A 57 -7.38 3.27 8.16
C VAL A 57 -6.23 4.27 8.14
N LEU A 58 -5.19 4.00 8.93
CA LEU A 58 -3.91 4.69 8.85
C LEU A 58 -3.03 3.96 7.83
N SER A 59 -2.66 4.64 6.76
CA SER A 59 -1.77 4.13 5.70
C SER A 59 -0.38 4.72 5.86
N VAL A 60 0.66 3.91 5.74
CA VAL A 60 2.06 4.36 5.78
C VAL A 60 2.83 3.97 4.52
N GLY A 61 3.89 4.72 4.24
CA GLY A 61 4.84 4.39 3.17
C GLY A 61 6.27 4.31 3.68
N MET A 62 6.98 3.24 3.31
CA MET A 62 8.40 3.05 3.61
C MET A 62 9.22 2.92 2.33
N ASP A 63 10.10 3.88 2.06
CA ASP A 63 10.99 3.84 0.90
C ASP A 63 11.90 2.61 0.94
N TYR A 64 12.05 1.96 -0.21
CA TYR A 64 13.01 0.86 -0.40
C TYR A 64 14.09 1.19 -1.44
N GLY A 65 13.99 2.36 -2.07
CA GLY A 65 14.99 2.86 -3.01
C GLY A 65 16.38 2.83 -2.39
N ARG A 66 17.29 2.08 -3.03
CA ARG A 66 18.71 2.12 -2.72
C ARG A 66 19.34 3.19 -3.62
N LYS A 67 20.31 3.94 -3.10
CA LYS A 67 21.10 4.89 -3.90
C LYS A 67 22.16 4.16 -4.73
N ASP A 68 21.77 3.08 -5.40
CA ASP A 68 22.61 2.09 -6.09
C ASP A 68 22.35 2.07 -7.60
N ASP A 69 21.84 3.17 -8.17
CA ASP A 69 21.40 3.22 -9.57
C ASP A 69 22.49 2.81 -10.56
N THR A 70 23.72 3.28 -10.36
CA THR A 70 24.87 2.90 -11.20
C THR A 70 25.11 1.39 -11.18
N GLU A 71 25.04 0.76 -10.00
CA GLU A 71 25.31 -0.67 -9.82
C GLU A 71 24.18 -1.54 -10.38
N ALA A 72 22.94 -1.07 -10.23
CA ALA A 72 21.77 -1.67 -10.84
C ALA A 72 21.89 -1.69 -12.37
N TRP A 73 22.22 -0.55 -12.99
CA TRP A 73 22.41 -0.45 -14.44
C TRP A 73 23.60 -1.29 -14.93
N ASN A 74 24.72 -1.29 -14.20
CA ASN A 74 25.86 -2.13 -14.53
C ASN A 74 25.52 -3.64 -14.49
N THR A 75 24.58 -4.04 -13.62
CA THR A 75 24.10 -5.43 -13.57
C THR A 75 23.18 -5.75 -14.74
N LEU A 76 22.28 -4.84 -15.10
CA LEU A 76 21.39 -5.00 -16.26
C LEU A 76 22.14 -5.05 -17.60
N HIS A 77 23.28 -4.36 -17.72
CA HIS A 77 24.12 -4.40 -18.92
C HIS A 77 25.01 -5.66 -18.99
N ASP A 78 25.15 -6.43 -17.92
CA ASP A 78 25.92 -7.68 -17.91
C ASP A 78 25.02 -8.86 -18.28
N GLY A 79 25.04 -9.27 -19.55
CA GLY A 79 24.22 -10.37 -20.08
C GLY A 79 24.44 -11.75 -19.43
N ARG A 80 25.40 -11.88 -18.49
CA ARG A 80 25.62 -13.11 -17.71
C ARG A 80 24.84 -13.12 -16.39
N ARG A 81 24.21 -12.00 -16.01
CA ARG A 81 23.51 -11.84 -14.74
C ARG A 81 22.05 -11.45 -14.97
N ALA A 82 21.17 -11.99 -14.12
CA ALA A 82 19.82 -11.45 -13.96
C ALA A 82 19.82 -10.39 -12.87
N TYR A 83 18.97 -9.38 -13.00
CA TYR A 83 18.72 -8.41 -11.94
C TYR A 83 17.42 -8.74 -11.21
N VAL A 84 17.51 -8.88 -9.89
CA VAL A 84 16.35 -9.10 -9.03
C VAL A 84 15.66 -7.76 -8.78
N ALA A 85 14.33 -7.73 -8.83
CA ALA A 85 13.55 -6.52 -8.62
C ALA A 85 13.96 -5.79 -7.33
N ARG A 86 14.07 -4.45 -7.40
CA ARG A 86 14.61 -3.61 -6.31
C ARG A 86 13.96 -3.86 -4.95
N TYR A 87 12.64 -4.05 -4.92
CA TYR A 87 11.89 -4.29 -3.68
C TYR A 87 12.26 -5.63 -3.01
N ALA A 88 12.77 -6.59 -3.77
CA ALA A 88 13.20 -7.90 -3.26
C ALA A 88 14.70 -7.93 -2.87
N LEU A 89 15.40 -6.79 -2.97
CA LEU A 89 16.79 -6.70 -2.55
C LEU A 89 16.88 -6.52 -1.02
N GLY A 90 17.40 -7.53 -0.34
CA GLY A 90 17.71 -7.49 1.09
C GLY A 90 16.77 -8.33 1.92
N ARG A 91 16.44 -7.85 3.12
CA ARG A 91 15.56 -8.59 4.05
C ARG A 91 14.11 -8.47 3.58
N ASP A 92 13.37 -9.55 3.78
CA ASP A 92 11.92 -9.60 3.57
C ASP A 92 11.21 -8.42 4.26
N TYR A 93 10.57 -7.58 3.44
CA TYR A 93 9.93 -6.35 3.87
C TYR A 93 8.72 -6.61 4.77
N HIS A 94 8.04 -7.76 4.61
CA HIS A 94 6.85 -8.08 5.39
C HIS A 94 7.14 -8.07 6.88
N LYS A 95 8.23 -8.73 7.29
CA LYS A 95 8.64 -8.79 8.71
C LYS A 95 9.03 -7.42 9.25
N LEU A 96 9.76 -6.64 8.45
CA LEU A 96 10.20 -5.30 8.82
C LEU A 96 9.02 -4.33 8.98
N MET A 97 8.15 -4.26 7.98
CA MET A 97 6.95 -3.41 7.96
C MET A 97 6.02 -3.77 9.11
N ARG A 98 5.69 -5.05 9.28
CA ARG A 98 4.78 -5.51 10.35
C ARG A 98 5.30 -5.16 11.73
N ASN A 99 6.61 -5.34 12.00
CA ASN A 99 7.21 -4.97 13.29
C ASN A 99 7.11 -3.46 13.56
N ARG A 100 7.36 -2.62 12.54
CA ARG A 100 7.27 -1.16 12.67
C ARG A 100 5.84 -0.68 12.86
N LEU A 101 4.89 -1.24 12.11
CA LEU A 101 3.46 -0.95 12.27
C LEU A 101 2.96 -1.34 13.67
N GLN A 102 3.35 -2.52 14.15
CA GLN A 102 2.98 -2.99 15.47
C GLN A 102 3.47 -2.04 16.58
N LYS A 103 4.75 -1.62 16.50
CA LYS A 103 5.31 -0.62 17.41
C LYS A 103 4.61 0.74 17.30
N LEU A 104 4.18 1.14 16.10
CA LEU A 104 3.41 2.37 15.92
C LEU A 104 2.05 2.27 16.60
N ALA A 105 1.34 1.16 16.44
CA ALA A 105 0.06 0.93 17.11
C ALA A 105 0.20 0.92 18.65
N GLU A 106 1.24 0.26 19.18
CA GLU A 106 1.56 0.25 20.61
C GLU A 106 1.86 1.66 21.15
N ARG A 107 2.60 2.48 20.38
CA ARG A 107 2.84 3.88 20.74
C ARG A 107 1.55 4.67 20.78
N ILE A 108 0.68 4.53 19.77
CA ILE A 108 -0.65 5.19 19.77
C ILE A 108 -1.44 4.75 21.02
N GLN A 109 -1.40 3.47 21.36
CA GLN A 109 -2.11 2.93 22.52
C GLN A 109 -1.59 3.51 23.84
N GLY A 110 -0.29 3.78 23.93
CA GLY A 110 0.32 4.47 25.06
C GLY A 110 -0.18 5.92 25.23
N GLU A 111 -0.53 6.60 24.14
CA GLU A 111 -0.99 8.00 24.16
C GLU A 111 -2.49 8.13 24.42
N VAL A 112 -3.32 7.28 23.80
CA VAL A 112 -4.79 7.43 23.83
C VAL A 112 -5.50 6.38 24.69
N GLY A 113 -4.76 5.41 25.24
CA GLY A 113 -5.32 4.26 25.94
C GLY A 113 -5.67 3.10 24.99
N ALA A 114 -6.36 2.10 25.53
CA ALA A 114 -6.74 0.90 24.79
C ALA A 114 -7.70 1.23 23.64
N PHE A 115 -7.41 0.71 22.45
CA PHE A 115 -8.24 0.82 21.25
C PHE A 115 -8.08 -0.44 20.40
N GLY A 116 -9.09 -0.75 19.58
CA GLY A 116 -9.06 -1.87 18.66
C GLY A 116 -8.26 -1.54 17.41
N TYR A 117 -7.30 -2.40 17.06
CA TYR A 117 -6.56 -2.27 15.81
C TYR A 117 -6.11 -3.60 15.22
N ARG A 118 -5.77 -3.56 13.93
CA ARG A 118 -5.06 -4.63 13.25
C ARG A 118 -4.12 -4.08 12.17
N VAL A 119 -2.90 -4.59 12.15
CA VAL A 119 -1.86 -4.20 11.19
C VAL A 119 -1.82 -5.14 9.99
N PHE A 120 -1.58 -4.59 8.80
CA PHE A 120 -1.55 -5.32 7.53
C PHE A 120 -0.35 -4.91 6.66
N VAL A 121 0.18 -5.89 5.92
CA VAL A 121 1.24 -5.75 4.91
C VAL A 121 1.11 -6.91 3.91
N ASP A 122 0.72 -6.60 2.67
CA ASP A 122 0.66 -7.37 1.39
C ASP A 122 -0.12 -8.70 1.39
N SER A 123 0.08 -9.49 2.44
CA SER A 123 -0.40 -10.85 2.63
C SER A 123 -1.88 -10.99 3.02
N ALA A 124 -2.58 -9.89 3.27
CA ALA A 124 -4.00 -9.89 3.65
C ALA A 124 -4.89 -9.38 2.51
N PRO A 125 -6.19 -9.72 2.49
CA PRO A 125 -7.11 -9.14 1.52
C PRO A 125 -7.38 -7.68 1.90
N VAL A 126 -6.48 -6.78 1.55
CA VAL A 126 -6.61 -5.33 1.73
C VAL A 126 -6.41 -4.65 0.37
N LEU A 127 -7.19 -3.60 0.08
CA LEU A 127 -6.97 -2.71 -1.08
C LEU A 127 -5.99 -1.58 -0.71
N GLU A 128 -4.76 -1.96 -0.38
CA GLU A 128 -3.71 -1.07 0.19
C GLU A 128 -3.52 0.20 -0.64
N ARG A 129 -3.44 0.04 -1.98
CA ARG A 129 -3.25 1.17 -2.90
C ARG A 129 -4.44 2.14 -2.91
N ALA A 130 -5.67 1.63 -2.80
CA ALA A 130 -6.87 2.48 -2.76
C ALA A 130 -6.97 3.24 -1.44
N LEU A 131 -6.70 2.55 -0.32
CA LEU A 131 -6.65 3.15 1.01
C LEU A 131 -5.57 4.22 1.10
N ALA A 132 -4.37 3.94 0.62
CA ALA A 132 -3.26 4.88 0.61
C ALA A 132 -3.52 6.09 -0.33
N ARG A 133 -4.19 5.89 -1.48
CA ARG A 133 -4.69 6.98 -2.33
C ARG A 133 -5.66 7.87 -1.56
N ASN A 134 -6.67 7.28 -0.93
CA ASN A 134 -7.68 8.02 -0.18
C ASN A 134 -7.10 8.71 1.07
N ALA A 135 -6.01 8.18 1.64
CA ALA A 135 -5.25 8.77 2.73
C ALA A 135 -4.25 9.87 2.27
N GLY A 136 -4.24 10.21 0.98
CA GLY A 136 -3.40 11.30 0.46
C GLY A 136 -1.93 10.96 0.23
N LEU A 137 -1.52 9.67 0.29
CA LEU A 137 -0.13 9.29 0.08
C LEU A 137 0.32 9.44 -1.39
N GLY A 138 -0.62 9.50 -2.33
CA GLY A 138 -0.34 9.56 -3.75
C GLY A 138 -1.54 9.23 -4.63
N TRP A 139 -1.28 8.98 -5.91
CA TRP A 139 -2.29 8.51 -6.86
C TRP A 139 -1.89 7.17 -7.49
N ILE A 140 -2.87 6.37 -7.90
CA ILE A 140 -2.60 5.12 -8.60
C ILE A 140 -2.26 5.46 -10.06
N GLY A 141 -1.05 5.11 -10.49
CA GLY A 141 -0.57 5.35 -11.84
C GLY A 141 -1.18 4.37 -12.86
N LYS A 142 -1.03 4.67 -14.15
CA LYS A 142 -1.46 3.76 -15.24
C LYS A 142 -0.73 2.40 -15.21
N HIS A 143 0.47 2.35 -14.62
CA HIS A 143 1.20 1.11 -14.33
C HIS A 143 0.78 0.43 -13.01
N THR A 144 -0.36 0.82 -12.45
CA THR A 144 -1.03 0.23 -11.28
C THR A 144 -0.38 0.42 -9.91
N CYS A 145 0.85 0.95 -9.79
CA CYS A 145 1.41 1.28 -8.47
C CYS A 145 0.93 2.64 -7.97
N LEU A 146 0.97 2.83 -6.65
CA LEU A 146 0.80 4.15 -6.05
C LEU A 146 2.06 5.00 -6.31
N ILE A 147 1.87 6.27 -6.66
CA ILE A 147 2.93 7.23 -6.93
C ILE A 147 2.79 8.40 -5.95
N ASP A 148 3.84 8.64 -5.19
CA ASP A 148 4.02 9.87 -4.42
C ASP A 148 4.63 10.96 -5.31
N ARG A 149 4.16 12.19 -5.14
CA ARG A 149 4.59 13.37 -5.91
C ARG A 149 6.10 13.60 -5.83
N ASN A 150 6.70 13.35 -4.67
CA ASN A 150 8.11 13.66 -4.45
C ASN A 150 9.03 12.42 -4.54
N GLY A 151 8.55 11.24 -4.13
CA GLY A 151 9.35 10.02 -4.05
C GLY A 151 9.06 8.96 -5.12
N GLY A 152 8.14 9.22 -6.07
CA GLY A 152 7.78 8.25 -7.10
C GLY A 152 7.04 7.05 -6.50
N SER A 153 7.25 5.86 -7.05
CA SER A 153 6.53 4.63 -6.67
C SER A 153 7.38 3.63 -5.86
N TRP A 154 8.56 4.02 -5.39
CA TRP A 154 9.53 3.10 -4.77
C TRP A 154 9.42 3.01 -3.25
N PHE A 155 8.24 2.61 -2.78
CA PHE A 155 7.97 2.41 -1.37
C PHE A 155 6.99 1.25 -1.13
N PHE A 156 7.12 0.62 0.03
CA PHE A 156 6.16 -0.35 0.53
C PHE A 156 4.99 0.35 1.20
N LEU A 157 3.82 -0.27 1.10
CA LEU A 157 2.61 0.12 1.82
C LEU A 157 2.40 -0.74 3.07
N GLY A 158 1.59 -0.22 3.98
CA GLY A 158 1.18 -0.89 5.18
C GLY A 158 0.07 -0.13 5.87
N GLU A 159 -0.87 -0.87 6.44
CA GLU A 159 -2.13 -0.31 6.94
C GLU A 159 -2.35 -0.70 8.39
N ILE A 160 -2.94 0.22 9.15
CA ILE A 160 -3.49 -0.04 10.48
C ILE A 160 -4.97 0.27 10.40
N TYR A 161 -5.79 -0.77 10.50
CA TYR A 161 -7.23 -0.62 10.66
C TYR A 161 -7.48 -0.34 12.13
N LEU A 162 -8.27 0.69 12.44
CA LEU A 162 -8.46 1.16 13.80
C LEU A 162 -9.88 1.64 14.06
N ASP A 163 -10.34 1.46 15.30
CA ASP A 163 -11.67 1.86 15.78
C ASP A 163 -11.72 3.27 16.37
N LEU A 164 -10.64 4.06 16.20
CA LEU A 164 -10.61 5.46 16.60
C LEU A 164 -11.21 6.36 15.52
N PRO A 165 -12.07 7.34 15.86
CA PRO A 165 -12.68 8.26 14.91
C PRO A 165 -11.72 9.42 14.55
N LEU A 166 -10.52 9.11 14.06
CA LEU A 166 -9.50 10.10 13.70
C LEU A 166 -9.96 10.99 12.53
N PRO A 167 -9.48 12.24 12.44
CA PRO A 167 -9.68 13.05 11.24
C PRO A 167 -9.05 12.37 10.02
N ILE A 168 -9.69 12.53 8.86
CA ILE A 168 -9.21 12.01 7.58
C ILE A 168 -8.40 13.06 6.84
N ASP A 169 -7.39 12.63 6.10
CA ASP A 169 -6.60 13.47 5.22
C ASP A 169 -7.28 13.65 3.86
N THR A 170 -6.87 14.69 3.15
CA THR A 170 -7.34 14.97 1.79
C THR A 170 -6.66 14.04 0.79
N PRO A 171 -7.40 13.32 -0.07
CA PRO A 171 -6.82 12.52 -1.15
C PRO A 171 -5.92 13.35 -2.08
N ALA A 172 -4.85 12.74 -2.59
CA ALA A 172 -3.96 13.40 -3.55
C ALA A 172 -4.61 13.47 -4.94
N THR A 173 -4.18 14.44 -5.75
CA THR A 173 -4.63 14.57 -7.14
C THR A 173 -3.83 13.65 -8.07
N ALA A 174 -4.48 13.16 -9.13
CA ALA A 174 -3.83 12.31 -10.12
C ALA A 174 -3.02 13.15 -11.12
N HIS A 175 -1.81 12.67 -11.48
CA HIS A 175 -0.88 13.43 -12.32
C HIS A 175 -0.41 12.70 -13.59
N CYS A 176 -0.97 11.53 -13.94
CA CYS A 176 -0.56 10.83 -15.17
C CYS A 176 -1.00 11.57 -16.44
N GLY A 177 -2.15 12.25 -16.46
CA GLY A 177 -2.66 12.96 -17.62
C GLY A 177 -2.64 12.10 -18.91
N THR A 178 -2.12 12.69 -19.99
CA THR A 178 -1.98 12.02 -21.30
C THR A 178 -0.77 11.09 -21.40
N CYS A 179 0.09 10.99 -20.38
CA CYS A 179 1.31 10.18 -20.42
C CYS A 179 1.00 8.68 -20.57
N THR A 180 1.73 7.98 -21.44
CA THR A 180 1.61 6.53 -21.72
C THR A 180 2.93 5.77 -21.56
N ARG A 181 4.01 6.41 -21.09
CA ARG A 181 5.39 5.87 -21.01
C ARG A 181 5.59 4.52 -20.30
N CYS A 182 4.60 4.04 -19.56
CA CYS A 182 4.68 2.75 -18.86
C CYS A 182 3.86 1.64 -19.53
N ILE A 183 3.06 2.02 -20.53
CA ILE A 183 2.28 1.14 -21.39
C ILE A 183 3.07 0.88 -22.67
N ASP A 184 3.69 1.91 -23.21
CA ASP A 184 4.62 1.86 -24.35
C ASP A 184 5.99 1.29 -23.94
#